data_AF-A0A132NLG9-F1
#
_entry.id   AF-A0A132NLG9-F1
#
_cell.length_a   1.000
_cell.length_b   1.000
_cell.length_c   1.000
_cell.angle_alpha   90.00
_cell.angle_beta   90.00
_cell.angle_gamma   90.00
#
_symmetry.space_group_name_H-M   'P 1'
#
loop_
_entity.id
_entity.type
_entity.pdbx_description
1 polymer ?
#
loop_
_entity_poly.entity_id
_entity_poly.type
_entity_poly.pdbx_seq_one_letter_code
_entity_poly.pdbx_strand_id
1 'polypeptide(L)'
;LWFAVALLPSFVVYLVAMVGETNRAPFDLPEAEGELVGGFHTEYSSLKFALFFLAEYINMVTVSALATTLFLGGWRAPWPISLWDGANSGWWPVLWFLAKVLALIFVFIWLRGTLPRLRYDQFMKLGWKVLIPVSLLWIVLVATVRALRNQGVDTQRVLVLGAGVLAAVILLSFVYDIFAARKEKRAAAGGSALAGRPREFDPMA
;
A
#
# COMPACT_ATOMS: atom_id res chain seq x y z
N LEU A 1 -9.95 13.85 15.00
CA LEU A 1 -9.02 13.65 13.87
C LEU A 1 -9.11 12.22 13.40
N TRP A 2 -9.19 11.99 12.10
CA TRP A 2 -9.20 10.63 11.55
C TRP A 2 -7.78 10.07 11.52
N PHE A 3 -7.65 8.77 11.75
CA PHE A 3 -6.36 8.10 11.68
C PHE A 3 -5.77 8.11 10.27
N ALA A 4 -6.60 8.26 9.23
CA ALA A 4 -6.13 8.51 7.87
C ALA A 4 -5.21 9.75 7.77
N VAL A 5 -5.53 10.82 8.52
CA VAL A 5 -4.74 12.06 8.51
C VAL A 5 -3.55 11.95 9.48
N ALA A 6 -3.77 11.37 10.66
CA ALA A 6 -2.73 11.28 11.69
C ALA A 6 -1.65 10.22 11.37
N LEU A 7 -2.04 9.13 10.69
CA LEU A 7 -1.19 7.98 10.36
C LEU A 7 -1.19 7.76 8.84
N LEU A 8 -0.93 8.83 8.09
CA LEU A 8 -0.98 8.82 6.63
C LEU A 8 -0.11 7.70 6.00
N PRO A 9 1.13 7.44 6.46
CA PRO A 9 1.92 6.32 5.95
C PRO A 9 1.26 4.95 6.18
N SER A 10 0.70 4.71 7.38
CA SER A 10 -0.05 3.48 7.65
C SER A 10 -1.27 3.33 6.77
N PHE A 11 -1.97 4.44 6.51
CA PHE A 11 -3.16 4.44 5.65
C PHE A 11 -2.80 4.08 4.20
N VAL A 12 -1.73 4.65 3.66
CA VAL A 12 -1.25 4.33 2.31
C VAL A 12 -0.81 2.87 2.22
N VAL A 13 -0.03 2.37 3.19
CA VAL A 13 0.36 0.95 3.22
C VAL A 13 -0.87 0.05 3.27
N TYR A 14 -1.87 0.39 4.09
CA TYR A 14 -3.12 -0.37 4.15
C TYR A 14 -3.88 -0.34 2.84
N LEU A 15 -4.00 0.82 2.17
CA LEU A 15 -4.66 0.94 0.87
C LEU A 15 -3.98 0.08 -0.20
N VAL A 16 -2.65 0.05 -0.24
CA VAL A 16 -1.93 -0.81 -1.19
C VAL A 16 -2.12 -2.29 -0.83
N ALA A 17 -2.04 -2.64 0.45
CA ALA A 17 -2.20 -4.01 0.93
C ALA A 17 -3.61 -4.56 0.67
N MET A 18 -4.67 -3.79 0.93
CA MET A 18 -6.05 -4.24 0.71
C MET A 18 -6.38 -4.48 -0.77
N VAL A 19 -5.77 -3.71 -1.68
CA VAL A 19 -5.92 -3.95 -3.13
C VAL A 19 -5.16 -5.21 -3.54
N GLY A 20 -3.99 -5.46 -2.95
CA GLY A 20 -3.23 -6.70 -3.16
C GLY A 20 -3.94 -7.95 -2.63
N GLU A 21 -4.50 -7.87 -1.42
CA GLU A 21 -5.17 -9.00 -0.75
C GLU A 21 -6.46 -9.45 -1.46
N THR A 22 -7.17 -8.51 -2.07
CA THR A 22 -8.39 -8.81 -2.83
C THR A 22 -8.10 -9.38 -4.22
N ASN A 23 -6.82 -9.51 -4.60
CA ASN A 23 -6.37 -10.02 -5.90
C ASN A 23 -7.08 -9.34 -7.08
N ARG A 24 -7.42 -8.05 -6.96
CA ARG A 24 -8.08 -7.29 -8.02
C ARG A 24 -7.07 -6.45 -8.80
N ALA A 25 -7.41 -6.18 -10.07
CA ALA A 25 -6.61 -5.30 -10.91
C ALA A 25 -6.36 -3.97 -10.18
N PRO A 26 -5.10 -3.52 -10.03
CA PRO A 26 -3.88 -3.87 -10.79
C PRO A 26 -3.05 -5.07 -10.29
N PHE A 27 -3.38 -5.71 -9.15
CA PHE A 27 -2.63 -6.82 -8.53
C PHE A 27 -3.27 -8.19 -8.77
N ASP A 28 -3.88 -8.34 -9.93
CA ASP A 28 -4.65 -9.52 -10.34
C ASP A 28 -3.74 -10.62 -10.89
N LEU A 29 -2.96 -11.24 -9.99
CA LEU A 29 -1.91 -12.21 -10.33
C LEU A 29 -2.41 -13.66 -10.30
N PRO A 30 -3.22 -14.10 -9.30
CA PRO A 30 -3.72 -15.47 -9.27
C PRO A 30 -4.69 -15.81 -10.40
N GLU A 31 -5.52 -14.85 -10.84
CA GLU A 31 -6.44 -15.02 -11.99
C GLU A 31 -5.68 -15.12 -13.32
N ALA A 32 -4.44 -14.61 -13.38
CA ALA A 32 -3.61 -14.58 -14.59
C ALA A 32 -2.53 -15.67 -14.64
N GLU A 33 -2.05 -16.17 -13.49
CA GLU A 33 -0.98 -17.18 -13.43
C GLU A 33 -1.45 -18.62 -13.25
N GLY A 34 -2.68 -18.87 -12.81
CA GLY A 34 -3.21 -20.23 -12.75
C GLY A 34 -3.43 -20.88 -14.13
N GLU A 35 -3.32 -20.11 -15.21
CA GLU A 35 -4.15 -20.35 -16.39
C GLU A 35 -3.48 -19.90 -17.71
N LEU A 36 -2.61 -20.74 -18.24
CA LEU A 36 -2.47 -20.82 -19.71
C LEU A 36 -3.73 -21.45 -20.38
N VAL A 37 -4.84 -21.69 -19.65
CA VAL A 37 -6.05 -22.39 -20.17
C VAL A 37 -7.41 -21.95 -19.54
N GLY A 38 -7.53 -20.97 -18.63
CA GLY A 38 -8.82 -20.81 -17.93
C GLY A 38 -8.97 -21.92 -16.87
N GLY A 39 -9.12 -21.65 -15.60
CA GLY A 39 -8.76 -22.55 -14.49
C GLY A 39 -9.95 -22.64 -13.57
N PHE A 40 -10.14 -21.77 -12.56
CA PHE A 40 -11.42 -21.80 -11.84
C PHE A 40 -12.61 -21.38 -12.74
N HIS A 41 -12.35 -20.64 -13.82
CA HIS A 41 -13.32 -20.32 -14.87
C HIS A 41 -13.75 -21.53 -15.72
N THR A 42 -12.95 -22.60 -15.80
CA THR A 42 -13.26 -23.81 -16.62
C THR A 42 -13.53 -25.05 -15.77
N GLU A 43 -12.97 -25.12 -14.56
CA GLU A 43 -13.05 -26.24 -13.64
C GLU A 43 -14.34 -26.24 -12.80
N TYR A 44 -14.92 -25.05 -12.54
CA TYR A 44 -16.11 -24.91 -11.71
C TYR A 44 -17.32 -24.47 -12.54
N SER A 45 -18.42 -25.24 -12.41
CA SER A 45 -19.71 -24.91 -13.02
C SER A 45 -20.63 -24.13 -12.08
N SER A 46 -21.41 -23.22 -12.67
CA SER A 46 -22.60 -22.56 -12.11
C SER A 46 -22.48 -22.09 -10.65
N LEU A 47 -23.04 -22.84 -9.69
CA LEU A 47 -23.14 -22.43 -8.30
C LEU A 47 -21.76 -22.27 -7.64
N LYS A 48 -20.82 -23.18 -7.92
CA LYS A 48 -19.47 -23.12 -7.34
C LYS A 48 -18.72 -21.91 -7.87
N PHE A 49 -18.87 -21.64 -9.16
CA PHE A 49 -18.34 -20.45 -9.81
C PHE A 49 -18.91 -19.14 -9.23
N ALA A 50 -20.23 -19.08 -9.02
CA ALA A 50 -20.87 -17.93 -8.39
C ALA A 50 -20.38 -17.69 -6.96
N LEU A 51 -20.10 -18.75 -6.19
CA LEU A 51 -19.58 -18.63 -4.82
C LEU A 51 -18.16 -18.06 -4.78
N PHE A 52 -17.30 -18.35 -5.77
CA PHE A 52 -15.96 -17.74 -5.86
C PHE A 52 -16.06 -16.22 -6.05
N PHE A 53 -16.84 -15.76 -7.03
CA PHE A 53 -17.02 -14.32 -7.22
C PHE A 53 -17.71 -13.65 -6.03
N LEU A 54 -18.72 -14.29 -5.45
CA LEU A 54 -19.39 -13.76 -4.27
C LEU A 54 -18.38 -13.59 -3.12
N ALA A 55 -17.51 -14.57 -2.89
CA ALA A 55 -16.47 -14.48 -1.87
C ALA A 55 -15.49 -13.33 -2.14
N GLU A 56 -15.06 -13.13 -3.38
CA GLU A 56 -14.19 -12.00 -3.75
C GLU A 56 -14.86 -10.64 -3.52
N TYR A 57 -16.15 -10.50 -3.87
CA TYR A 57 -16.90 -9.26 -3.63
C TYR A 57 -17.16 -9.03 -2.14
N ILE A 58 -17.45 -10.08 -1.38
CA ILE A 58 -17.56 -10.00 0.09
C ILE A 58 -16.23 -9.57 0.69
N ASN A 59 -15.10 -10.11 0.21
CA ASN A 59 -13.79 -9.71 0.68
C ASN A 59 -13.54 -8.21 0.42
N MET A 60 -13.85 -7.73 -0.79
CA MET A 60 -13.73 -6.31 -1.15
C MET A 60 -14.53 -5.38 -0.23
N VAL A 61 -15.77 -5.75 0.09
CA VAL A 61 -16.62 -5.01 1.04
C VAL A 61 -16.00 -5.06 2.45
N THR A 62 -15.48 -6.21 2.86
CA THR A 62 -14.89 -6.44 4.19
C THR A 62 -13.63 -5.59 4.39
N VAL A 63 -12.67 -5.62 3.46
CA VAL A 63 -11.45 -4.80 3.56
C VAL A 63 -11.74 -3.30 3.50
N SER A 64 -12.78 -2.89 2.75
CA SER A 64 -13.27 -1.50 2.69
C SER A 64 -13.93 -1.08 4.01
N ALA A 65 -14.72 -1.96 4.63
CA ALA A 65 -15.31 -1.75 5.94
C ALA A 65 -14.21 -1.59 7.01
N LEU A 66 -13.18 -2.43 6.98
CA LEU A 66 -12.02 -2.33 7.87
C LEU A 66 -11.24 -1.02 7.66
N ALA A 67 -11.01 -0.58 6.42
CA ALA A 67 -10.37 0.71 6.16
C ALA A 67 -11.23 1.87 6.72
N THR A 68 -12.55 1.76 6.56
CA THR A 68 -13.49 2.77 7.04
C THR A 68 -13.50 2.86 8.56
N THR A 69 -13.54 1.73 9.28
CA THR A 69 -13.51 1.69 10.74
C THR A 69 -12.17 2.15 11.31
N LEU A 70 -11.06 1.66 10.76
CA LEU A 70 -9.73 1.90 11.29
C LEU A 70 -9.17 3.28 10.93
N PHE A 71 -9.38 3.75 9.70
CA PHE A 71 -8.72 4.97 9.20
C PHE A 71 -9.68 6.14 8.98
N LEU A 72 -10.85 5.91 8.39
CA LEU A 72 -11.80 6.98 8.01
C LEU A 72 -12.80 7.34 9.12
N GLY A 73 -12.47 7.03 10.37
CA GLY A 73 -13.27 7.42 11.53
C GLY A 73 -14.64 6.74 11.64
N GLY A 74 -14.83 5.60 10.95
CA GLY A 74 -16.01 4.76 11.02
C GLY A 74 -17.31 5.52 10.72
N TRP A 75 -18.12 5.67 11.74
CA TRP A 75 -19.45 6.28 11.71
C TRP A 75 -19.46 7.81 11.76
N ARG A 76 -18.33 8.45 12.10
CA ARG A 76 -18.27 9.91 12.29
C ARG A 76 -18.33 10.65 10.97
N ALA A 77 -19.06 11.75 10.90
CA ALA A 77 -19.11 12.60 9.71
C ALA A 77 -17.70 13.09 9.29
N PRO A 78 -17.45 13.25 7.97
CA PRO A 78 -16.25 13.91 7.46
C PRO A 78 -16.17 15.35 7.97
N TRP A 79 -14.95 15.80 8.22
CA TRP A 79 -14.69 17.23 8.42
C TRP A 79 -14.87 17.94 7.06
N PRO A 80 -15.59 19.08 6.95
CA PRO A 80 -16.11 19.96 8.01
C PRO A 80 -17.57 19.72 8.42
N ILE A 81 -18.29 18.77 7.82
CA ILE A 81 -19.72 18.50 8.11
C ILE A 81 -19.91 18.03 9.56
N SER A 82 -18.86 17.49 10.18
CA SER A 82 -18.83 17.16 11.61
C SER A 82 -19.04 18.34 12.57
N LEU A 83 -19.00 19.59 12.09
CA LEU A 83 -19.27 20.80 12.89
C LEU A 83 -20.77 21.05 13.12
N TRP A 84 -21.66 20.37 12.39
CA TRP A 84 -23.09 20.46 12.62
C TRP A 84 -23.50 19.50 13.75
N ASP A 85 -24.19 20.02 14.77
CA ASP A 85 -24.64 19.27 15.96
C ASP A 85 -25.49 18.03 15.64
N GLY A 86 -26.20 18.01 14.51
CA GLY A 86 -27.01 16.87 14.06
C GLY A 86 -26.28 15.83 13.21
N ALA A 87 -25.04 16.08 12.79
CA ALA A 87 -24.37 15.27 11.78
C ALA A 87 -24.03 13.83 12.23
N ASN A 88 -24.04 13.56 13.53
CA ASN A 88 -23.72 12.26 14.11
C ASN A 88 -24.88 11.68 14.96
N SER A 89 -26.08 12.22 14.87
CA SER A 89 -27.24 11.75 15.61
C SER A 89 -28.21 10.94 14.73
N GLY A 90 -29.01 10.06 15.33
CA GLY A 90 -30.00 9.24 14.63
C GLY A 90 -29.37 8.26 13.63
N TRP A 91 -29.87 8.28 12.37
CA TRP A 91 -29.45 7.36 11.30
C TRP A 91 -28.21 7.84 10.51
N TRP A 92 -27.78 9.08 10.70
CA TRP A 92 -26.61 9.66 10.01
C TRP A 92 -25.30 8.85 10.17
N PRO A 93 -24.96 8.33 11.36
CA PRO A 93 -23.78 7.47 11.56
C PRO A 93 -23.69 6.28 10.60
N VAL A 94 -24.82 5.62 10.34
CA VAL A 94 -24.90 4.46 9.45
C VAL A 94 -24.71 4.89 8.00
N LEU A 95 -25.35 5.99 7.61
CA LEU A 95 -25.20 6.55 6.26
C LEU A 95 -23.76 6.98 5.98
N TRP A 96 -23.06 7.59 6.94
CA TRP A 96 -21.65 7.96 6.79
C TRP A 96 -20.75 6.75 6.65
N PHE A 97 -20.99 5.71 7.44
CA PHE A 97 -20.23 4.48 7.32
C PHE A 97 -20.42 3.86 5.93
N LEU A 98 -21.67 3.72 5.49
CA LEU A 98 -22.02 3.09 4.22
C LEU A 98 -21.52 3.92 3.03
N ALA A 99 -21.62 5.24 3.10
CA ALA A 99 -21.09 6.15 2.07
C ALA A 99 -19.57 6.02 1.92
N LYS A 100 -18.82 5.88 3.01
CA LYS A 100 -17.35 5.69 2.95
C LYS A 100 -16.96 4.33 2.40
N VAL A 101 -17.68 3.27 2.79
CA VAL A 101 -17.48 1.94 2.20
C VAL A 101 -17.74 1.98 0.70
N LEU A 102 -18.85 2.59 0.27
CA LEU A 102 -19.15 2.78 -1.15
C LEU A 102 -18.10 3.63 -1.87
N ALA A 103 -17.57 4.67 -1.22
CA ALA A 103 -16.48 5.47 -1.79
C ALA A 103 -15.20 4.64 -2.00
N LEU A 104 -14.85 3.74 -1.07
CA LEU A 104 -13.71 2.84 -1.24
C LEU A 104 -13.96 1.78 -2.32
N ILE A 105 -15.18 1.24 -2.42
CA ILE A 105 -15.57 0.35 -3.52
C ILE A 105 -15.48 1.09 -4.86
N PHE A 106 -15.90 2.36 -4.90
CA PHE A 106 -15.71 3.20 -6.08
C PHE A 106 -14.22 3.36 -6.42
N VAL A 107 -13.34 3.54 -5.42
CA VAL A 107 -11.89 3.57 -5.65
C VAL A 107 -11.40 2.24 -6.24
N PHE A 108 -11.88 1.08 -5.79
CA PHE A 108 -11.53 -0.21 -6.41
C PHE A 108 -11.88 -0.25 -7.90
N ILE A 109 -13.10 0.18 -8.25
CA ILE A 109 -13.55 0.23 -9.65
C ILE A 109 -12.71 1.24 -10.45
N TRP A 110 -12.39 2.38 -9.85
CA TRP A 110 -11.59 3.43 -10.48
C TRP A 110 -10.14 2.99 -10.73
N LEU A 111 -9.50 2.33 -9.76
CA LEU A 111 -8.15 1.79 -9.89
C LEU A 111 -8.08 0.74 -11.00
N ARG A 112 -9.09 -0.14 -11.10
CA ARG A 112 -9.22 -1.11 -12.18
C ARG A 112 -9.26 -0.46 -13.56
N GLY A 113 -9.91 0.70 -13.68
CA GLY A 113 -10.04 1.42 -14.95
C GLY A 113 -8.82 2.28 -15.32
N THR A 114 -8.00 2.66 -14.35
CA THR A 114 -6.91 3.65 -14.56
C THR A 114 -5.51 3.05 -14.59
N LEU A 115 -5.25 2.00 -13.81
CA LEU A 115 -3.90 1.46 -13.66
C LEU A 115 -3.66 0.27 -14.60
N PRO A 116 -2.49 0.21 -15.27
CA PRO A 116 -2.09 -0.99 -15.98
C PRO A 116 -1.83 -2.11 -14.97
N ARG A 117 -2.03 -3.35 -15.41
CA ARG A 117 -1.74 -4.53 -14.59
C ARG A 117 -0.25 -4.60 -14.27
N LEU A 118 0.07 -4.94 -13.02
CA LEU A 118 1.45 -5.10 -12.56
C LEU A 118 1.87 -6.57 -12.61
N ARG A 119 3.15 -6.83 -12.91
CA ARG A 119 3.71 -8.19 -12.94
C ARG A 119 3.94 -8.71 -11.52
N TYR A 120 3.85 -10.03 -11.33
CA TYR A 120 4.10 -10.70 -10.05
C TYR A 120 5.41 -10.28 -9.40
N ASP A 121 6.50 -10.31 -10.17
CA ASP A 121 7.83 -9.92 -9.69
C ASP A 121 7.90 -8.47 -9.17
N GLN A 122 7.12 -7.56 -9.77
CA GLN A 122 7.09 -6.15 -9.38
C GLN A 122 6.27 -5.97 -8.11
N PHE A 123 5.14 -6.67 -8.00
CA PHE A 123 4.30 -6.67 -6.81
C PHE A 123 5.04 -7.27 -5.60
N MET A 124 5.70 -8.41 -5.78
CA MET A 124 6.47 -9.05 -4.71
C MET A 124 7.64 -8.18 -4.25
N LYS A 125 8.32 -7.49 -5.19
CA LYS A 125 9.35 -6.50 -4.81
C LYS A 125 8.75 -5.33 -4.03
N LEU A 126 7.59 -4.82 -4.43
CA LEU A 126 6.89 -3.75 -3.70
C LEU A 126 6.53 -4.19 -2.28
N GLY A 127 5.91 -5.36 -2.11
CA GLY A 127 5.53 -5.89 -0.80
C GLY A 127 6.74 -6.10 0.11
N TRP A 128 7.71 -6.88 -0.36
CA TRP A 128 8.83 -7.32 0.47
C TRP A 128 9.93 -6.27 0.67
N LYS A 129 10.24 -5.47 -0.35
CA LYS A 129 11.34 -4.49 -0.27
C LYS A 129 10.90 -3.09 0.14
N VAL A 130 9.61 -2.76 -0.03
CA VAL A 130 9.11 -1.41 0.26
C VAL A 130 8.09 -1.42 1.39
N LEU A 131 6.96 -2.12 1.24
CA LEU A 131 5.85 -2.03 2.21
C LEU A 131 6.23 -2.58 3.59
N ILE A 132 6.86 -3.76 3.66
CA ILE A 132 7.26 -4.36 4.95
C ILE A 132 8.27 -3.47 5.70
N PRO A 133 9.41 -3.07 5.11
CA PRO A 133 10.39 -2.22 5.82
C PRO A 133 9.80 -0.87 6.24
N VAL A 134 9.01 -0.22 5.37
CA VAL A 134 8.37 1.06 5.68
C VAL A 134 7.37 0.93 6.82
N SER A 135 6.53 -0.12 6.80
CA SER A 135 5.53 -0.35 7.86
C SER A 135 6.18 -0.64 9.21
N LEU A 136 7.24 -1.44 9.26
CA LEU A 136 7.99 -1.74 10.48
C LEU A 136 8.63 -0.48 11.06
N LEU A 137 9.34 0.28 10.23
CA LEU A 137 9.97 1.53 10.66
C LEU A 137 8.95 2.53 11.19
N TRP A 138 7.81 2.64 10.50
CA TRP A 138 6.73 3.52 10.90
C TRP A 138 6.09 3.13 12.22
N ILE A 139 5.83 1.83 12.44
CA ILE A 139 5.29 1.31 13.71
C ILE A 139 6.23 1.62 14.86
N VAL A 140 7.54 1.37 14.70
CA VAL A 140 8.54 1.69 15.74
C VAL A 140 8.53 3.19 16.05
N LEU A 141 8.53 4.05 15.02
CA LEU A 141 8.48 5.50 15.19
C LEU A 141 7.23 5.92 15.97
N VAL A 142 6.05 5.48 15.55
CA VAL A 142 4.78 5.82 16.21
C VAL A 142 4.74 5.29 17.65
N ALA A 143 5.25 4.08 17.90
CA ALA A 143 5.34 3.51 19.24
C ALA A 143 6.26 4.33 20.15
N THR A 144 7.45 4.72 19.67
CA THR A 144 8.37 5.58 20.42
C THR A 144 7.77 6.95 20.72
N VAL A 145 7.16 7.59 19.73
CA VAL A 145 6.46 8.88 19.88
C VAL A 145 5.34 8.75 20.92
N ARG A 146 4.56 7.66 20.88
CA ARG A 146 3.48 7.43 21.84
C ARG A 146 4.01 7.14 23.25
N ALA A 147 5.11 6.40 23.38
CA ALA A 147 5.76 6.12 24.66
C ALA A 147 6.30 7.40 25.32
N LEU A 148 6.96 8.27 24.55
CA LEU A 148 7.44 9.57 25.03
C LEU A 148 6.28 10.48 25.47
N ARG A 149 5.18 10.47 24.72
CA ARG A 149 3.98 11.23 25.09
C ARG A 149 3.35 10.74 26.41
N ASN A 150 3.33 9.42 26.64
CA ASN A 150 2.79 8.86 27.89
C ASN A 150 3.62 9.26 29.12
N GLN A 151 4.91 9.59 28.95
CA GLN A 151 5.80 10.06 30.02
C GLN A 151 5.64 11.56 30.33
N GLY A 152 4.64 12.24 29.75
CA GLY A 152 4.37 13.65 30.01
C GLY A 152 5.29 14.62 29.28
N VAL A 153 6.06 14.14 28.29
CA VAL A 153 6.89 15.00 27.45
C VAL A 153 6.00 15.92 26.61
N ASP A 154 6.38 17.20 26.58
CA ASP A 154 5.64 18.28 25.93
C ASP A 154 5.24 17.94 24.49
N THR A 155 3.96 18.14 24.15
CA THR A 155 3.35 17.64 22.89
C THR A 155 4.04 18.24 21.66
N GLN A 156 4.52 19.48 21.76
CA GLN A 156 5.27 20.14 20.69
C GLN A 156 6.63 19.46 20.44
N ARG A 157 7.36 19.06 21.48
CA ARG A 157 8.65 18.38 21.35
C ARG A 157 8.48 16.99 20.74
N VAL A 158 7.43 16.27 21.15
CA VAL A 158 7.09 14.96 20.59
C VAL A 158 6.73 15.04 19.10
N LEU A 159 6.00 16.08 18.69
CA LEU A 159 5.67 16.32 17.29
C LEU A 159 6.90 16.71 16.45
N VAL A 160 7.77 17.58 16.97
CA VAL A 160 9.01 17.98 16.29
C VAL A 160 9.99 16.82 16.16
N LEU A 161 10.13 15.99 17.19
CA LEU A 161 10.94 14.76 17.13
C LEU A 161 10.38 13.75 16.13
N GLY A 162 9.06 13.51 16.14
CA GLY A 162 8.41 12.62 15.17
C GLY A 162 8.59 13.10 13.72
N ALA A 163 8.42 14.40 13.48
CA ALA A 163 8.68 15.01 12.16
C ALA A 163 10.16 14.97 11.77
N GLY A 164 11.07 15.17 12.72
CA GLY A 164 12.52 15.10 12.52
C GLY A 164 13.01 13.71 12.14
N VAL A 165 12.50 12.66 12.82
CA VAL A 165 12.82 11.25 12.47
C VAL A 165 12.28 10.91 11.09
N LEU A 166 11.06 11.34 10.75
CA LEU A 166 10.49 11.19 9.42
C LEU A 166 11.34 11.83 8.34
N ALA A 167 11.73 13.09 8.54
CA ALA A 167 12.58 13.82 7.62
C ALA A 167 13.96 13.17 7.47
N ALA A 168 14.53 12.65 8.57
CA ALA A 168 15.79 11.92 8.56
C ALA A 168 15.69 10.60 7.77
N VAL A 169 14.59 9.86 7.92
CA VAL A 169 14.35 8.62 7.15
C VAL A 169 14.18 8.93 5.66
N ILE A 170 13.42 9.96 5.30
CA ILE A 170 13.24 10.39 3.91
C ILE A 170 14.59 10.83 3.32
N LEU A 171 15.37 11.61 4.07
CA LEU A 171 16.72 12.02 3.67
C LEU A 171 17.65 10.83 3.48
N LEU A 172 17.66 9.88 4.42
CA LEU A 172 18.49 8.67 4.33
C LEU A 172 18.09 7.82 3.12
N SER A 173 16.80 7.70 2.83
CA SER A 173 16.31 7.02 1.62
C SER A 173 16.78 7.73 0.36
N PHE A 174 16.64 9.06 0.29
CA PHE A 174 17.05 9.85 -0.87
C PHE A 174 18.57 9.78 -1.10
N VAL A 175 19.35 9.80 0.00
CA VAL A 175 20.80 9.63 -0.03
C VAL A 175 21.15 8.22 -0.51
N TYR A 176 20.51 7.18 0.03
CA TYR A 176 20.73 5.80 -0.42
C TYR A 176 20.45 5.64 -1.92
N ASP A 177 19.37 6.22 -2.42
CA ASP A 177 19.02 6.17 -3.85
C ASP A 177 20.05 6.89 -4.73
N ILE A 178 20.58 8.05 -4.30
CA ILE A 178 21.67 8.74 -5.00
C ILE A 178 22.94 7.88 -5.04
N PHE A 179 23.29 7.25 -3.91
CA PHE A 179 24.48 6.39 -3.85
C PHE A 179 24.31 5.09 -4.64
N ALA A 180 23.13 4.49 -4.63
CA ALA A 180 22.78 3.32 -5.42
C ALA A 180 22.85 3.64 -6.92
N ALA A 181 22.27 4.76 -7.36
CA ALA A 181 22.34 5.22 -8.75
C ALA A 181 23.79 5.51 -9.20
N ARG A 182 24.64 6.03 -8.31
CA ARG A 182 26.08 6.22 -8.59
C ARG A 182 26.82 4.88 -8.70
N LYS A 183 26.47 3.89 -7.88
CA LYS A 183 27.06 2.55 -7.92
C LYS A 183 26.72 1.82 -9.22
N GLU A 184 25.47 1.90 -9.69
CA GLU A 184 25.06 1.37 -10.99
C GLU A 184 25.81 2.04 -12.15
N LYS A 185 25.90 3.38 -12.15
CA LYS A 185 26.68 4.11 -13.19
C LYS A 185 28.16 3.71 -13.21
N ARG A 186 28.79 3.49 -12.05
CA ARG A 186 30.17 3.00 -11.96
C ARG A 186 30.31 1.55 -12.45
N ALA A 187 29.35 0.68 -12.15
CA ALA A 187 29.34 -0.70 -12.63
C ALA A 187 29.16 -0.77 -14.15
N ALA A 188 28.26 0.05 -14.71
CA ALA A 188 28.05 0.16 -16.15
C ALA A 188 29.29 0.70 -16.90
N ALA A 189 29.99 1.69 -16.32
CA ALA A 189 31.24 2.20 -16.87
C ALA A 189 32.37 1.15 -16.84
N GLY A 190 32.44 0.32 -15.79
CA GLY A 190 33.42 -0.77 -15.69
C GLY A 190 33.18 -1.91 -16.68
N GLY A 191 31.92 -2.24 -16.97
CA GLY A 191 31.56 -3.27 -17.96
C GLY A 191 31.90 -2.88 -19.40
N SER A 192 31.76 -1.60 -19.76
CA SER A 192 32.14 -1.09 -21.08
C SER A 192 33.66 -1.13 -21.32
N ALA A 193 34.47 -0.92 -20.27
CA ALA A 193 35.93 -0.99 -20.35
C ALA A 193 36.46 -2.43 -20.58
N LEU A 194 35.73 -3.45 -20.14
CA LEU A 194 36.06 -4.86 -20.36
C LEU A 194 35.60 -5.38 -21.74
N ALA A 195 34.53 -4.82 -22.31
CA ALA A 195 34.03 -5.17 -23.64
C ALA A 195 34.91 -4.64 -24.79
N GLY A 196 35.74 -3.62 -24.53
CA GLY A 196 36.68 -3.04 -25.51
C GLY A 196 38.04 -3.73 -25.58
N ARG A 197 38.30 -4.79 -24.80
CA ARG A 197 39.52 -5.58 -24.96
C ARG A 197 39.37 -6.50 -26.17
N PRO A 198 40.24 -6.41 -27.19
CA PRO A 198 40.23 -7.39 -28.28
C PRO A 198 40.36 -8.78 -27.66
N ARG A 199 39.45 -9.70 -28.04
CA ARG A 199 39.56 -11.10 -27.61
C ARG A 199 40.91 -11.60 -28.09
N GLU A 200 41.78 -11.89 -27.15
CA GLU A 200 43.05 -12.54 -27.41
C GLU A 200 42.73 -13.88 -28.08
N PHE A 201 43.13 -14.01 -29.33
CA PHE A 201 42.92 -15.23 -30.12
C PHE A 201 43.73 -16.33 -29.45
N ASP A 202 43.04 -17.32 -28.89
CA ASP A 202 43.66 -18.52 -28.32
C ASP A 202 43.91 -19.53 -29.45
N PRO A 203 45.17 -19.76 -29.86
CA PRO A 203 45.49 -20.70 -30.92
C PRO A 203 45.38 -22.18 -30.48
N MET A 204 44.98 -22.46 -29.24
CA MET A 204 44.92 -23.82 -28.67
C MET A 204 43.51 -24.28 -28.26
N ALA A 205 42.46 -23.55 -28.67
CA ALA A 205 41.06 -23.93 -28.49
C ALA A 205 40.44 -24.57 -29.75
#